data_AF-D3RN05-F1
#
_entry.id   AF-D3RN05-F1
#
_cell.length_a   1.000
_cell.length_b   1.000
_cell.length_c   1.000
_cell.angle_alpha   90.00
_cell.angle_beta   90.00
_cell.angle_gamma   90.00
#
_symmetry.space_group_name_H-M   'P 1'
#
loop_
_entity.id
_entity.type
_entity.pdbx_description
1 polymer ?
#
loop_
_entity_poly.entity_id
_entity_poly.type
_entity_poly.pdbx_seq_one_letter_code
_entity_poly.pdbx_strand_id
1 'polypeptide(L)'
;MSSRAETRGAGLDSLKLGGAAFLLVGGILAFYYFSEVSTLLRVIALLVISGGAAAIAFQTERGRALWQFMSDSRMEVRKVVWPSRQETLQTTLVVVVMVLLVGIVLWLFDMMLMSILRFLTGQGG
;
A
#
# COMPACT_ATOMS: atom_id res chain seq x y z
N MET A 1 -18.23 31.76 20.78
CA MET A 1 -16.80 32.05 21.09
C MET A 1 -15.85 30.88 20.76
N SER A 2 -16.31 29.78 20.12
CA SER A 2 -15.49 28.60 19.78
C SER A 2 -14.78 28.66 18.42
N SER A 3 -15.26 29.44 17.44
CA SER A 3 -14.71 29.48 16.08
C SER A 3 -13.29 30.07 15.96
N ARG A 4 -12.86 30.90 16.92
CA ARG A 4 -11.49 31.48 16.95
C ARG A 4 -10.45 30.54 17.57
N ALA A 5 -10.87 29.56 18.37
CA ALA A 5 -9.95 28.62 19.00
C ALA A 5 -9.53 27.50 18.04
N GLU A 6 -10.49 27.00 17.25
CA GLU A 6 -10.30 25.94 16.25
C GLU A 6 -9.41 26.39 15.07
N THR A 7 -9.58 27.64 14.63
CA THR A 7 -8.75 28.27 13.58
C THR A 7 -7.31 28.52 14.04
N ARG A 8 -7.07 28.83 15.33
CA ARG A 8 -5.73 29.03 15.88
C ARG A 8 -4.94 27.72 15.99
N GLY A 9 -5.61 26.62 16.34
CA GLY A 9 -5.00 25.28 16.38
C GLY A 9 -4.57 24.79 14.99
N ALA A 10 -5.44 24.91 14.00
CA ALA A 10 -5.15 24.51 12.62
C ALA A 10 -3.98 25.30 11.98
N GLY A 11 -3.86 26.59 12.31
CA GLY A 11 -2.76 27.44 11.84
C GLY A 11 -1.40 27.04 12.44
N LEU A 12 -1.35 26.74 13.73
CA LEU A 12 -0.12 26.32 14.42
C LEU A 12 0.38 24.96 13.91
N ASP A 13 -0.54 24.05 13.61
CA ASP A 13 -0.20 22.72 13.11
C ASP A 13 0.26 22.75 11.64
N SER A 14 -0.34 23.60 10.82
CA SER A 14 0.14 23.85 9.45
C SER A 14 1.53 24.49 9.46
N LEU A 15 1.79 25.39 10.42
CA LEU A 15 3.11 26.00 10.60
C LEU A 15 4.17 24.99 11.07
N LYS A 16 3.83 24.11 12.03
CA LYS A 16 4.74 23.03 12.48
C LYS A 16 5.10 22.08 11.33
N LEU A 17 4.13 21.70 10.51
CA LEU A 17 4.37 20.86 9.33
C LEU A 17 5.23 21.58 8.29
N GLY A 18 4.96 22.85 8.02
CA GLY A 18 5.80 23.68 7.16
C GLY A 18 7.24 23.78 7.68
N GLY A 19 7.41 23.96 8.99
CA GLY A 19 8.70 23.98 9.67
C GLY A 19 9.44 22.64 9.60
N ALA A 20 8.74 21.51 9.77
CA ALA A 20 9.32 20.18 9.63
C ALA A 20 9.79 19.91 8.18
N ALA A 21 9.00 20.32 7.19
CA ALA A 21 9.39 20.22 5.78
C ALA A 21 10.61 21.10 5.47
N PHE A 22 10.65 22.33 5.98
CA PHE A 22 11.80 23.21 5.84
C PHE A 22 13.06 22.63 6.51
N LEU A 23 12.92 22.03 7.70
CA LEU A 23 14.01 21.39 8.42
C LEU A 23 14.59 20.20 7.61
N LEU A 24 13.74 19.39 6.97
CA LEU A 24 14.18 18.31 6.09
C LEU A 24 14.91 18.83 4.86
N VAL A 25 14.35 19.82 4.17
CA VAL A 25 14.99 20.43 3.00
C VAL A 25 16.33 21.04 3.39
N GLY A 26 16.38 21.78 4.51
CA GLY A 26 17.62 22.34 5.05
C GLY A 26 18.65 21.26 5.39
N GLY A 27 18.23 20.14 5.98
CA GLY A 27 19.11 19.00 6.26
C GLY A 27 19.67 18.34 5.01
N ILE A 28 18.86 18.19 3.97
CA ILE A 28 19.29 17.65 2.68
C ILE A 28 20.26 18.62 1.99
N LEU A 29 19.97 19.92 1.98
CA LEU A 29 20.86 20.93 1.41
C LEU A 29 22.18 21.01 2.17
N ALA A 30 22.16 20.97 3.50
CA ALA A 30 23.35 20.91 4.33
C ALA A 30 24.17 19.63 4.04
N PHE A 31 23.50 18.50 3.84
CA PHE A 31 24.17 17.27 3.42
C PHE A 31 24.95 17.48 2.12
N TYR A 32 24.38 18.13 1.10
CA TYR A 32 25.08 18.40 -0.16
C TYR A 32 26.17 19.46 -0.07
N TYR A 33 25.93 20.55 0.68
CA TYR A 33 26.87 21.67 0.81
C TYR A 33 28.15 21.27 1.56
N PHE A 34 28.05 20.47 2.62
CA PHE A 34 29.20 20.00 3.40
C PHE A 34 29.85 18.76 2.78
N SER A 35 30.08 18.75 1.46
CA SER A 35 30.66 17.59 0.76
C SER A 35 32.07 17.23 1.20
N GLU A 36 32.79 18.18 1.79
CA GLU A 36 34.18 18.04 2.23
C GLU A 36 34.35 17.30 3.57
N VAL A 37 33.26 17.11 4.33
CA VAL A 37 33.27 16.37 5.61
C VAL A 37 33.12 14.86 5.35
N SER A 38 33.69 14.04 6.24
CA SER A 38 33.49 12.59 6.25
C SER A 38 32.01 12.20 6.09
N THR A 39 31.75 11.30 5.13
CA THR A 39 30.41 10.81 4.78
C THR A 39 29.62 10.32 5.99
N LEU A 40 30.31 9.69 6.94
CA LEU A 40 29.69 9.08 8.12
C LEU A 40 29.05 10.15 9.03
N LEU A 41 29.73 11.28 9.25
CA LEU A 41 29.20 12.39 10.05
C LEU A 41 27.99 13.06 9.38
N ARG A 42 28.04 13.23 8.05
CA ARG A 42 26.93 13.81 7.27
C ARG A 42 25.67 12.94 7.34
N VAL A 43 25.82 11.62 7.24
CA VAL A 43 24.70 10.68 7.35
C VAL A 43 24.11 10.71 8.75
N ILE A 44 24.94 10.72 9.80
CA ILE A 44 24.45 10.85 11.18
C ILE A 44 23.68 12.15 11.37
N ALA A 45 24.22 13.29 10.90
CA ALA A 45 23.54 14.58 10.98
C ALA A 45 22.18 14.55 10.25
N LEU A 46 22.12 13.96 9.06
CA LEU A 46 20.88 13.81 8.29
C LEU A 46 19.85 12.92 9.01
N LEU A 47 20.30 11.82 9.63
CA LEU A 47 19.43 10.94 10.42
C LEU A 47 18.85 11.67 11.64
N VAL A 48 19.66 12.49 12.33
CA VAL A 48 19.19 13.30 13.46
C VAL A 48 18.17 14.35 13.01
N ILE A 49 18.46 15.07 11.91
CA ILE A 49 17.55 16.09 11.36
C ILE A 49 16.23 15.45 10.91
N SER A 50 16.29 14.33 10.18
CA SER A 50 15.10 13.61 9.74
C SER A 50 14.28 13.03 10.89
N GLY A 51 14.93 12.50 11.92
CA GLY A 51 14.28 12.08 13.16
C GLY A 51 13.59 13.24 13.88
N GLY A 52 14.24 14.40 13.97
CA GLY A 52 13.66 15.62 14.54
C GLY A 52 12.44 16.11 13.75
N ALA A 53 12.52 16.13 12.42
CA ALA A 53 11.38 16.49 11.57
C ALA A 53 10.20 15.52 11.74
N ALA A 54 10.48 14.21 11.79
CA ALA A 54 9.45 13.20 12.05
C ALA A 54 8.79 13.40 13.42
N ALA A 55 9.58 13.71 14.47
CA ALA A 55 9.06 13.99 15.80
C ALA A 55 8.14 15.22 15.82
N ILE A 56 8.46 16.28 15.08
CA ILE A 56 7.60 17.46 14.92
C ILE A 56 6.31 17.09 14.15
N ALA A 57 6.44 16.30 13.08
CA ALA A 57 5.30 15.84 12.30
C ALA A 57 4.32 14.98 13.12
N PHE A 58 4.82 14.04 13.93
CA PHE A 58 3.98 13.19 14.80
C PHE A 58 3.26 13.96 15.91
N GLN A 59 3.78 15.12 16.33
CA GLN A 59 3.11 15.95 17.34
C GLN A 59 1.88 16.70 16.80
N THR A 60 1.72 16.78 15.48
CA THR A 60 0.61 17.45 14.78
C THR A 60 -0.67 16.59 14.85
N GLU A 61 -1.86 17.20 14.84
CA GLU A 61 -3.16 16.51 14.81
C GLU A 61 -3.22 15.41 13.73
N ARG A 62 -2.73 15.72 12.52
CA ARG A 62 -2.64 14.74 11.41
C ARG A 62 -1.72 13.55 11.73
N GLY A 63 -0.59 13.80 12.38
CA GLY A 63 0.38 12.77 12.75
C GLY A 63 -0.18 11.82 13.83
N ARG A 64 -0.86 12.38 14.84
CA ARG A 64 -1.53 11.60 15.88
C ARG A 64 -2.71 10.81 15.32
N ALA A 65 -3.50 11.39 14.41
CA ALA A 65 -4.60 10.71 13.74
C ALA A 65 -4.13 9.49 12.94
N LEU A 66 -3.00 9.59 12.22
CA LEU A 66 -2.39 8.46 11.51
C LEU A 66 -1.93 7.36 12.48
N TRP A 67 -1.33 7.74 13.61
CA TRP A 67 -0.94 6.78 14.64
C TRP A 67 -2.14 6.03 15.22
N GLN A 68 -3.20 6.76 15.55
CA GLN A 68 -4.45 6.20 16.03
C GLN A 68 -5.06 5.26 14.98
N PHE A 69 -5.11 5.68 13.72
CA PHE A 69 -5.61 4.87 12.61
C PHE A 69 -4.84 3.55 12.46
N MET A 70 -3.50 3.56 12.62
CA MET A 70 -2.72 2.31 12.59
C MET A 70 -3.05 1.39 13.76
N SER A 71 -3.25 1.94 14.95
CA SER A 71 -3.68 1.18 16.12
C SER A 71 -5.06 0.56 15.91
N ASP A 72 -6.01 1.35 15.42
CA ASP A 72 -7.39 0.92 15.16
C ASP A 72 -7.44 -0.13 14.04
N SER A 73 -6.64 0.06 12.97
CA SER A 73 -6.51 -0.93 11.88
C SER A 73 -5.99 -2.27 12.37
N ARG A 74 -5.01 -2.27 13.30
CA ARG A 74 -4.53 -3.53 13.92
C ARG A 74 -5.61 -4.21 14.75
N MET A 75 -6.44 -3.45 15.43
CA MET A 75 -7.57 -3.99 16.18
C MET A 75 -8.65 -4.56 15.25
N GLU A 76 -8.88 -3.94 14.10
CA GLU A 76 -9.85 -4.42 13.10
C GLU A 76 -9.37 -5.70 12.41
N VAL A 77 -8.08 -5.79 12.06
CA VAL A 77 -7.48 -7.01 11.50
C VAL A 77 -7.63 -8.20 12.46
N ARG A 78 -7.64 -7.96 13.78
CA ARG A 78 -7.89 -9.02 14.77
C ARG A 78 -9.34 -9.51 14.79
N LYS A 79 -10.30 -8.70 14.32
CA LYS A 79 -11.70 -9.09 14.18
C LYS A 79 -11.97 -9.86 12.89
N VAL A 80 -11.03 -9.85 11.94
CA VAL A 80 -11.14 -10.66 10.72
C VAL A 80 -11.07 -12.13 11.10
N VAL A 81 -12.20 -12.81 10.94
CA VAL A 81 -12.26 -14.26 11.05
C VAL A 81 -11.62 -14.83 9.79
N TRP A 82 -10.37 -15.25 9.90
CA TRP A 82 -9.70 -15.94 8.82
C TRP A 82 -10.34 -17.30 8.60
N PRO A 83 -10.64 -17.67 7.34
CA PRO A 83 -11.32 -18.92 7.04
C PRO A 83 -10.47 -20.10 7.51
N SER A 84 -11.15 -21.15 7.97
CA SER A 84 -10.44 -22.38 8.34
C SER A 84 -9.82 -23.03 7.10
N ARG A 85 -8.80 -23.88 7.31
CA ARG A 85 -8.19 -24.65 6.21
C ARG A 85 -9.24 -25.52 5.49
N GLN A 86 -10.26 -25.98 6.21
CA GLN A 86 -11.34 -26.80 5.64
C GLN A 86 -12.25 -26.00 4.73
N GLU A 87 -12.70 -24.81 5.16
CA GLU A 87 -13.52 -23.90 4.34
C GLU A 87 -12.78 -23.43 3.08
N THR A 88 -11.49 -23.12 3.23
CA THR A 88 -10.62 -22.70 2.13
C THR A 88 -10.49 -23.83 1.10
N LEU A 89 -10.26 -25.07 1.55
CA LEU A 89 -10.15 -26.23 0.67
C LEU A 89 -11.48 -26.57 -0.01
N GLN A 90 -12.59 -26.51 0.71
CA GLN A 90 -13.92 -26.77 0.14
C GLN A 90 -14.22 -25.78 -0.99
N THR A 91 -14.01 -24.49 -0.75
CA THR A 91 -14.25 -23.44 -1.76
C THR A 91 -13.31 -23.62 -2.95
N THR A 92 -12.03 -23.91 -2.71
CA THR A 92 -11.05 -24.16 -3.77
C THR A 92 -11.44 -25.37 -4.62
N LEU A 93 -11.88 -26.46 -4.00
CA LEU A 93 -12.28 -27.68 -4.70
C LEU A 93 -13.51 -27.44 -5.58
N VAL A 94 -14.50 -26.69 -5.08
CA VAL A 94 -15.67 -26.29 -5.89
C VAL A 94 -15.23 -25.50 -7.13
N VAL A 95 -14.34 -24.52 -6.97
CA VAL A 95 -13.80 -23.75 -8.10
C VAL A 95 -13.04 -24.64 -9.08
N VAL A 96 -12.20 -25.56 -8.60
CA VAL A 96 -11.46 -26.51 -9.43
C VAL A 96 -12.41 -27.38 -10.26
N VAL A 97 -13.46 -27.93 -9.65
CA VAL A 97 -14.46 -28.74 -10.35
C VAL A 97 -15.18 -27.89 -11.42
N MET A 98 -15.56 -26.66 -11.09
CA MET A 98 -16.19 -25.74 -12.05
C MET A 98 -15.29 -25.46 -13.26
N VAL A 99 -14.01 -25.16 -13.02
CA VAL A 99 -13.04 -24.90 -14.10
C VAL A 99 -12.81 -26.13 -14.96
N LEU A 100 -12.73 -27.33 -14.36
CA LEU A 100 -12.60 -28.59 -15.10
C LEU A 100 -13.82 -28.86 -15.99
N LEU A 101 -15.03 -28.65 -15.46
CA LEU A 101 -16.27 -28.82 -16.24
C LEU A 101 -16.31 -27.88 -17.45
N VAL A 102 -16.05 -26.59 -17.22
CA VAL A 102 -16.01 -25.60 -18.31
C VAL A 102 -14.90 -25.94 -19.31
N GLY A 103 -13.72 -26.35 -18.83
CA GLY A 103 -12.61 -26.77 -19.68
C GLY A 103 -12.94 -27.95 -20.58
N ILE A 104 -13.63 -28.98 -20.05
CA ILE A 104 -14.10 -30.14 -20.83
C ILE A 104 -15.12 -29.72 -21.88
N VAL A 105 -16.07 -28.86 -21.52
CA VAL A 105 -17.09 -28.37 -22.46
C VAL A 105 -16.43 -27.61 -23.61
N LEU A 106 -15.53 -26.66 -23.31
CA LEU A 106 -14.81 -25.91 -24.34
C LEU A 106 -13.95 -26.84 -25.22
N TRP A 107 -13.22 -27.77 -24.61
CA TRP A 107 -12.44 -28.76 -25.36
C TRP A 107 -13.29 -29.59 -26.33
N LEU A 108 -14.50 -29.99 -25.93
CA LEU A 108 -15.43 -30.70 -26.80
C LEU A 108 -15.91 -29.82 -27.97
N PHE A 109 -16.23 -28.56 -27.70
CA PHE A 109 -16.58 -27.59 -28.73
C PHE A 109 -15.43 -27.38 -29.71
N ASP A 110 -14.20 -27.23 -29.23
CA ASP A 110 -13.01 -27.08 -30.08
C ASP A 110 -12.82 -28.29 -31.01
N MET A 111 -12.99 -29.51 -30.48
CA MET A 111 -12.90 -30.74 -31.29
C MET A 111 -14.02 -30.81 -32.34
N MET A 112 -15.25 -30.44 -31.98
CA MET A 112 -16.38 -30.41 -32.89
C MET A 112 -16.17 -29.39 -34.00
N LEU A 113 -15.79 -28.15 -33.65
CA LEU A 113 -15.51 -27.08 -34.59
C LEU A 113 -14.35 -27.47 -35.53
N MET A 114 -13.27 -28.06 -34.99
CA MET A 114 -12.15 -28.52 -35.80
C MET A 114 -12.56 -29.61 -36.81
N SER A 115 -13.40 -30.56 -36.40
CA SER A 115 -13.92 -31.60 -37.29
C SER A 115 -14.75 -31.00 -38.44
N ILE A 116 -15.67 -30.08 -38.12
CA ILE A 116 -16.51 -29.38 -39.11
C ILE A 116 -15.64 -28.58 -40.08
N LEU A 117 -14.65 -27.84 -39.57
CA LEU A 117 -13.73 -27.07 -40.39
C LEU A 117 -12.93 -27.96 -41.34
N ARG A 118 -12.38 -29.08 -40.86
CA ARG A 118 -11.64 -30.05 -41.69
C ARG A 118 -12.50 -30.66 -42.79
N PHE A 119 -13.77 -30.96 -42.48
CA PHE A 119 -14.74 -31.46 -43.46
C PHE A 119 -15.03 -30.39 -44.54
N LEU A 120 -15.22 -29.13 -44.15
CA LEU A 120 -15.51 -28.03 -45.07
C LEU A 120 -14.31 -27.62 -45.94
N THR A 121 -13.09 -27.61 -45.40
CA THR A 121 -11.89 -27.19 -46.13
C THR A 121 -11.26 -28.31 -46.95
N GLY A 122 -11.80 -29.53 -46.91
CA GLY A 122 -11.31 -30.67 -47.68
C GLY A 122 -9.93 -31.18 -47.25
N GLN A 123 -9.42 -30.74 -46.09
CA GLN A 123 -8.13 -31.17 -45.53
C GLN A 123 -8.22 -32.50 -44.74
N GLY A 124 -9.26 -33.31 -44.98
CA GLY A 124 -9.49 -34.58 -44.32
C GLY A 124 -8.95 -35.78 -45.09
N GLY A 125 -7.64 -36.00 -44.99
CA GLY A 125 -6.92 -37.24 -45.31
C GLY A 125 -5.83 -37.46 -44.26
#